data_AF-A0A1C5PI99-F1
#
_entry.id   AF-A0A1C5PI99-F1
#
_cell.length_a   1.000
_cell.length_b   1.000
_cell.length_c   1.000
_cell.angle_alpha   90.00
_cell.angle_beta   90.00
_cell.angle_gamma   90.00
#
_symmetry.space_group_name_H-M   'P 1'
#
loop_
_entity.id
_entity.type
_entity.pdbx_description
1 polymer ?
#
loop_
_entity_poly.entity_id
_entity_poly.type
_entity_poly.pdbx_seq_one_letter_code
_entity_poly.pdbx_strand_id
1 'polypeptide(L)' 'MPTFHFHKLSGNMDGFFAIDVKTRRDPWRIIIQPLDENEEPYDPCNIDEIAGVVRIVEVKEVSNHYE' A
#
# COMPACT_ATOMS: atom_id res chain seq x y z
N MET A 1 3.15 5.43 -18.08
CA MET A 1 2.75 4.52 -16.99
C MET A 1 2.75 5.32 -15.71
N PRO A 2 1.77 5.14 -14.81
CA PRO A 2 1.72 5.91 -13.57
C PRO A 2 2.99 5.65 -12.74
N THR A 3 3.56 6.72 -12.20
CA THR A 3 4.76 6.70 -11.32
C THR A 3 4.55 5.81 -10.10
N PHE A 4 3.30 5.74 -9.63
CA PHE A 4 2.87 4.92 -8.52
C PHE A 4 1.82 3.89 -8.93
N HIS A 5 1.97 2.65 -8.45
CA HIS A 5 1.09 1.56 -8.83
C HIS A 5 0.78 0.64 -7.65
N PHE A 6 -0.49 0.62 -7.25
CA PHE A 6 -1.03 -0.25 -6.22
C PHE A 6 -1.42 -1.61 -6.79
N HIS A 7 -1.00 -2.68 -6.12
CA HIS A 7 -1.36 -4.05 -6.49
C HIS A 7 -1.26 -5.02 -5.31
N LYS A 8 -2.09 -6.06 -5.34
CA LYS A 8 -2.09 -7.17 -4.38
C LYS A 8 -0.83 -8.02 -4.54
N LEU A 9 -0.30 -8.51 -3.43
CA LEU A 9 0.76 -9.51 -3.38
C LEU A 9 0.14 -10.90 -3.18
N SER A 10 0.86 -11.94 -3.60
CA SER A 10 0.34 -13.31 -3.65
C SER A 10 1.27 -14.31 -2.95
N GLY A 11 0.71 -15.43 -2.49
CA GLY A 11 1.45 -16.55 -1.91
C GLY A 11 1.75 -16.31 -0.44
N ASN A 12 3.02 -16.40 -0.04
CA ASN A 12 3.42 -16.14 1.36
C ASN A 12 3.20 -14.67 1.80
N MET A 13 2.76 -13.81 0.89
CA MET A 13 2.40 -12.41 1.14
C MET A 13 0.91 -12.14 0.82
N ASP A 14 0.05 -13.15 0.84
CA ASP A 14 -1.39 -12.94 0.79
C ASP A 14 -1.82 -12.02 1.95
N GLY A 15 -2.72 -11.08 1.67
CA GLY A 15 -3.15 -10.03 2.59
C GLY A 15 -2.30 -8.76 2.58
N PHE A 16 -1.16 -8.76 1.88
CA PHE A 16 -0.31 -7.59 1.68
C PHE A 16 -0.51 -6.96 0.29
N PHE A 17 -0.20 -5.67 0.21
CA PHE A 17 -0.30 -4.85 -1.01
C PHE A 17 0.98 -4.05 -1.19
N ALA A 18 1.28 -3.68 -2.43
CA ALA A 18 2.46 -2.91 -2.78
C ALA A 18 2.13 -1.67 -3.58
N ILE A 19 2.82 -0.57 -3.28
CA ILE A 19 2.86 0.66 -4.07
C ILE A 19 4.27 0.85 -4.62
N ASP A 20 4.43 0.86 -5.93
CA ASP A 20 5.70 1.21 -6.59
C ASP A 20 6.00 2.73 -6.38
N VAL A 21 7.21 3.14 -5.98
CA VAL A 21 7.49 4.53 -5.50
C VAL A 21 8.15 5.45 -6.54
N LYS A 22 8.46 4.96 -7.75
CA LYS A 22 9.18 5.76 -8.76
C LYS A 22 8.87 5.31 -10.18
N THR A 23 9.22 4.08 -10.50
CA THR A 23 8.77 3.39 -11.71
C THR A 23 8.58 1.92 -11.39
N ARG A 24 7.82 1.20 -12.23
CA ARG A 24 7.69 -0.27 -12.14
C ARG A 24 9.02 -1.03 -12.29
N ARG A 25 10.10 -0.35 -12.75
CA ARG A 25 11.42 -0.95 -12.94
C ARG A 25 12.37 -0.69 -11.77
N ASP A 26 12.09 0.32 -10.95
CA ASP A 26 12.87 0.56 -9.73
C ASP A 26 12.44 -0.47 -8.67
N PRO A 27 13.37 -1.04 -7.88
CA PRO A 27 13.06 -2.09 -6.91
C PRO A 27 12.39 -1.57 -5.62
N TRP A 28 11.96 -0.31 -5.58
CA TRP A 28 11.44 0.35 -4.39
C TRP A 28 9.92 0.26 -4.33
N ARG A 29 9.42 -0.37 -3.28
CA ARG A 29 7.99 -0.57 -3.01
C ARG A 29 7.68 -0.23 -1.56
N ILE A 30 6.55 0.45 -1.33
CA ILE A 30 5.93 0.49 -0.01
C ILE A 30 5.03 -0.74 0.08
N ILE A 31 5.28 -1.58 1.07
CA ILE A 31 4.42 -2.74 1.38
C ILE A 31 3.46 -2.31 2.48
N ILE A 32 2.17 -2.54 2.28
CA ILE A 32 1.12 -2.18 3.24
C ILE A 32 0.21 -3.38 3.52
N GLN A 33 -0.24 -3.49 4.76
CA GLN A 33 -1.29 -4.40 5.21
C GLN A 33 -2.39 -3.54 5.85
N PRO A 34 -3.62 -3.58 5.33
CA PRO A 34 -4.75 -2.95 5.99
C PRO A 34 -5.00 -3.62 7.34
N LEU A 35 -5.14 -2.82 8.39
CA LEU A 35 -5.44 -3.26 9.75
C LEU A 35 -6.79 -2.69 10.20
N ASP A 36 -7.44 -3.41 11.12
CA ASP A 36 -8.64 -2.95 11.80
C ASP A 36 -8.33 -1.93 12.91
N GLU A 37 -9.35 -1.54 13.66
CA GLU A 37 -9.22 -0.59 14.78
C GLU A 37 -8.41 -1.11 15.98
N ASN A 38 -8.16 -2.41 16.03
CA ASN A 38 -7.33 -3.06 17.06
C ASN A 38 -5.89 -3.28 16.58
N GLU A 39 -5.51 -2.74 15.42
CA GLU A 39 -4.22 -2.97 14.77
C GLU A 39 -4.01 -4.42 14.30
N GLU A 40 -5.10 -5.17 14.11
CA GLU A 40 -5.05 -6.56 13.63
C GLU A 40 -5.33 -6.62 12.11
N PRO A 41 -4.71 -7.55 11.37
CA PRO A 41 -5.00 -7.72 9.94
C PRO A 41 -6.47 -8.09 9.68
N TYR A 42 -7.06 -7.47 8.65
CA TYR A 42 -8.35 -7.94 8.15
C TYR A 42 -8.23 -9.37 7.59
N ASP A 43 -9.13 -10.25 8.01
CA ASP A 43 -9.29 -11.60 7.46
C ASP A 43 -10.80 -11.92 7.24
N PRO A 44 -11.28 -11.93 5.98
CA PRO A 44 -10.53 -11.69 4.75
C PRO A 44 -10.25 -10.20 4.49
N CYS A 45 -9.08 -9.91 3.92
CA CYS A 45 -8.74 -8.57 3.46
C CYS A 45 -9.27 -8.32 2.04
N ASN A 46 -10.47 -7.73 1.94
CA ASN A 46 -11.18 -7.48 0.67
C ASN A 46 -10.90 -6.10 0.06
N ILE A 47 -9.77 -5.46 0.39
CA ILE A 47 -9.45 -4.12 -0.12
C ILE A 47 -9.32 -4.11 -1.65
N ASP A 48 -8.97 -5.24 -2.27
CA ASP A 48 -8.93 -5.44 -3.71
C ASP A 48 -10.32 -5.40 -4.37
N GLU A 49 -11.39 -5.70 -3.64
CA GLU A 49 -12.78 -5.61 -4.13
C GLU A 49 -13.25 -4.15 -4.26
N ILE A 50 -12.71 -3.25 -3.43
CA ILE A 50 -13.12 -1.84 -3.36
C ILE A 50 -12.11 -0.88 -4.01
N ALA A 51 -10.84 -1.28 -4.15
CA ALA A 51 -9.74 -0.40 -4.55
C ALA A 51 -8.86 -0.99 -5.67
N GLY A 52 -9.48 -1.39 -6.79
CA GLY A 52 -8.75 -1.92 -7.96
C GLY A 52 -7.71 -0.95 -8.57
N VAL A 53 -7.90 0.36 -8.37
CA VAL A 53 -6.91 1.40 -8.70
C VAL A 53 -6.97 2.48 -7.62
N VAL A 54 -5.82 2.91 -7.11
CA VAL A 54 -5.72 4.04 -6.17
C VAL A 54 -5.02 5.23 -6.84
N ARG A 55 -5.41 6.44 -6.44
CA ARG A 55 -4.68 7.67 -6.78
C ARG A 55 -3.84 8.09 -5.59
N ILE A 56 -2.53 8.18 -5.78
CA ILE A 56 -1.66 8.79 -4.78
C ILE A 56 -1.79 10.30 -4.90
N VAL A 57 -2.34 10.92 -3.86
CA VAL A 57 -2.66 12.35 -3.85
C VAL A 57 -1.45 13.18 -3.43
N GLU A 58 -0.66 12.67 -2.49
CA GLU A 58 0.50 13.36 -1.93
C GLU A 58 1.50 12.34 -1.36
N VAL A 59 2.79 12.59 -1.55
CA VAL A 59 3.86 12.01 -0.72
C VAL A 59 4.63 13.21 -0.19
N LYS A 60 4.54 13.44 1.11
CA LYS A 60 5.11 14.61 1.76
C LYS A 60 6.00 14.20 2.92
N GLU A 61 7.18 14.81 2.98
CA GLU A 61 8.03 14.78 4.15
C GLU A 61 7.31 15.54 5.28
N VAL A 62 6.98 14.84 6.36
CA VAL A 62 6.43 15.46 7.57
C VAL A 62 7.59 15.81 8.48
N SER A 63 7.71 17.08 8.87
CA SER A 63 8.59 17.46 9.98
C SER A 63 8.02 16.84 11.25
N ASN A 64 8.86 16.14 12.04
CA ASN A 64 8.48 15.56 13.33
C ASN A 64 7.54 16.48 14.10
N HIS A 65 6.29 16.05 14.30
CA HIS A 65 5.34 16.74 15.16
C HIS A 65 5.04 15.85 16.37
N TYR A 66 6.06 15.69 17.21
CA TYR A 66 5.94 15.26 18.60
C TYR A 66 6.90 16.14 19.41
N GLU A 67 6.33 17.11 20.12
CA GLU A 67 6.83 17.50 21.44
C GLU A 67 6.23 16.54 22.47
#